data_AF-A0A8J7I3S6-F1
#
_entry.id   AF-A0A8J7I3S6-F1
#
_cell.length_a   1.000
_cell.length_b   1.000
_cell.length_c   1.000
_cell.angle_alpha   90.00
_cell.angle_beta   90.00
_cell.angle_gamma   90.00
#
_symmetry.space_group_name_H-M   'P 1'
#
loop_
_entity.id
_entity.type
_entity.pdbx_description
1 polymer ?
#
loop_
_entity_poly.entity_id
_entity_poly.type
_entity_poly.pdbx_seq_one_letter_code
_entity_poly.pdbx_strand_id
1 'polypeptide(L)'
;MPLLPLTLTQIFGAGATQDSQYLVIPKSDLPGLTPSSNNTAESLVVALLLKALENFEGVLTDENGNTITDENNNPITYYQGDWVELMRVFQWNSSYIKERLGNYYLTNTLVAENFAVYELE
;
A
#
# COMPACT_ATOMS: atom_id res chain seq x y z
N MET A 1 -2.88 -13.88 -19.85
CA MET A 1 -1.75 -14.38 -19.05
C MET A 1 -2.01 -13.95 -17.62
N PRO A 2 -2.07 -14.84 -16.62
CA PRO A 2 -2.24 -14.41 -15.24
C PRO A 2 -1.04 -13.56 -14.85
N LEU A 3 -1.29 -12.37 -14.28
CA LEU A 3 -0.23 -11.55 -13.72
C LEU A 3 0.40 -12.33 -12.56
N LEU A 4 1.73 -12.46 -12.57
CA LEU A 4 2.44 -13.07 -11.45
C LEU A 4 2.26 -12.18 -10.20
N PRO A 5 2.03 -12.78 -9.02
CA PRO A 5 1.91 -12.01 -7.79
C PRO A 5 3.21 -11.25 -7.51
N LEU A 6 3.08 -10.01 -7.02
CA LEU A 6 4.23 -9.21 -6.60
C LEU A 6 4.99 -9.94 -5.48
N THR A 7 6.32 -9.91 -5.58
CA THR A 7 7.21 -10.47 -4.56
C THR A 7 7.21 -9.60 -3.30
N LEU A 8 7.62 -10.18 -2.17
CA LEU A 8 7.76 -9.47 -0.89
C LEU A 8 8.59 -8.18 -1.04
N THR A 9 9.71 -8.27 -1.75
CA THR A 9 10.63 -7.14 -1.94
C THR A 9 10.08 -6.08 -2.88
N GLN A 10 9.23 -6.46 -3.84
CA GLN A 10 8.53 -5.48 -4.70
C GLN A 10 7.50 -4.67 -3.93
N ILE A 11 6.87 -5.25 -2.91
CA ILE A 11 5.88 -4.53 -2.09
C ILE A 11 6.56 -3.75 -0.96
N PHE A 12 7.43 -4.40 -0.18
CA PHE A 12 7.96 -3.85 1.06
C PHE A 12 9.40 -3.36 1.00
N GLY A 13 10.05 -3.41 -0.19
CA GLY A 13 11.41 -2.93 -0.40
C GLY A 13 12.47 -4.03 -0.37
N ALA A 14 13.66 -3.72 -0.89
CA ALA A 14 14.75 -4.68 -1.07
C ALA A 14 15.27 -5.30 0.25
N GLY A 15 15.08 -4.61 1.38
CA GLY A 15 15.46 -5.13 2.70
C GLY A 15 14.43 -6.06 3.34
N ALA A 16 13.26 -6.25 2.71
CA ALA A 16 12.23 -7.14 3.22
C ALA A 16 12.64 -8.62 3.03
N THR A 17 12.58 -9.39 4.11
CA THR A 17 12.93 -10.81 4.10
C THR A 17 11.89 -11.63 4.86
N GLN A 18 11.75 -12.90 4.49
CA GLN A 18 10.87 -13.84 5.18
C GLN A 18 11.51 -15.22 5.22
N ASP A 19 11.32 -15.91 6.33
CA ASP A 19 11.62 -17.33 6.49
C ASP A 19 10.41 -18.07 7.12
N SER A 20 10.63 -19.30 7.58
CA SER A 20 9.57 -20.12 8.19
C SER A 20 8.99 -19.56 9.50
N GLN A 21 9.68 -18.62 10.15
CA GLN A 21 9.36 -18.09 11.48
C GLN A 21 9.16 -16.58 11.48
N TYR A 22 9.90 -15.85 10.64
CA TYR A 22 9.96 -14.40 10.68
C TYR A 22 9.60 -13.78 9.34
N LEU A 23 8.88 -12.66 9.41
CA LEU A 23 8.77 -11.67 8.36
C LEU A 23 9.42 -10.39 8.89
N VAL A 24 10.47 -9.93 8.22
CA VAL A 24 11.24 -8.75 8.60
C VAL A 24 11.10 -7.70 7.52
N ILE A 25 10.49 -6.57 7.87
CA ILE A 25 10.38 -5.39 7.02
C ILE A 25 11.12 -4.25 7.72
N PRO A 26 12.20 -3.70 7.12
CA PRO A 26 12.91 -2.57 7.70
C PRO A 26 11.99 -1.37 7.86
N LYS A 27 12.01 -0.74 9.04
CA LYS A 27 11.23 0.48 9.29
C LYS A 27 11.60 1.63 8.36
N SER A 28 12.83 1.65 7.85
CA SER A 28 13.31 2.62 6.85
C SER A 28 12.56 2.53 5.52
N ASP A 29 11.98 1.37 5.21
CA ASP A 29 11.34 1.10 3.93
C ASP A 29 9.82 1.41 4.00
N LEU A 30 9.34 1.79 5.19
CA LEU A 30 7.95 2.13 5.47
C LEU A 30 7.72 3.66 5.38
N PRO A 31 6.70 4.12 4.62
CA PRO A 31 6.43 5.53 4.42
C PRO A 31 5.76 6.15 5.66
N GLY A 32 5.91 7.47 5.80
CA GLY A 32 5.17 8.24 6.81
C GLY A 32 5.65 8.10 8.24
N LEU A 33 6.78 7.42 8.50
CA LEU A 33 7.41 7.36 9.83
C LEU A 33 8.90 7.65 9.78
N THR A 34 9.43 8.20 10.88
CA THR A 34 10.87 8.17 11.16
C THR A 34 11.17 6.89 11.94
N PRO A 35 12.08 6.02 11.44
CA PRO A 35 12.46 4.79 12.13
C PRO A 35 12.91 5.06 13.57
N SER A 36 12.23 4.46 14.53
CA SER A 36 12.52 4.61 15.95
C SER A 36 12.19 3.33 16.72
N SER A 37 12.90 3.06 17.81
CA SER A 37 12.54 1.99 18.75
C SER A 37 11.16 2.21 19.37
N ASN A 38 10.69 3.46 19.40
CA ASN A 38 9.47 3.87 20.10
C ASN A 38 8.29 4.13 19.13
N ASN A 39 8.36 3.71 17.86
CA ASN A 39 7.19 3.76 16.99
C ASN A 39 6.07 2.88 17.59
N THR A 40 4.85 3.42 17.68
CA THR A 40 3.71 2.68 18.23
C THR A 40 3.24 1.61 17.25
N ALA A 41 2.56 0.57 17.75
CA ALA A 41 2.02 -0.49 16.91
C ALA A 41 1.08 0.07 15.82
N GLU A 42 0.24 1.05 16.17
CA GLU A 42 -0.68 1.70 15.23
C GLU A 42 0.07 2.41 14.10
N SER A 43 1.14 3.14 14.43
CA SER A 43 1.96 3.81 13.41
C SER A 43 2.62 2.81 12.45
N LEU A 44 3.04 1.65 12.95
CA LEU A 44 3.64 0.59 12.14
C LEU A 44 2.59 -0.07 11.24
N VAL A 45 1.40 -0.34 11.74
CA VAL A 45 0.29 -0.90 10.94
C VAL A 45 -0.10 0.06 9.82
N VAL A 46 -0.28 1.35 10.13
CA VAL A 46 -0.61 2.36 9.11
C VAL A 46 0.47 2.43 8.03
N ALA A 47 1.74 2.46 8.42
CA ALA A 47 2.83 2.56 7.46
C ALA A 47 2.96 1.29 6.58
N LEU A 48 2.69 0.10 7.13
CA LEU A 48 2.60 -1.14 6.36
C LEU A 48 1.48 -1.09 5.32
N LEU A 49 0.29 -0.61 5.71
CA LEU A 49 -0.85 -0.49 4.79
C LEU A 49 -0.56 0.53 3.68
N LEU A 50 0.01 1.69 4.03
CA LEU A 50 0.42 2.69 3.05
C LEU A 50 1.45 2.12 2.07
N LYS A 51 2.46 1.39 2.57
CA LYS A 51 3.48 0.76 1.70
C LYS A 51 2.87 -0.25 0.74
N ALA A 52 1.93 -1.06 1.21
CA ALA A 52 1.23 -2.02 0.38
C ALA A 52 0.43 -1.31 -0.73
N LEU A 53 -0.31 -0.25 -0.39
CA LEU A 53 -1.10 0.53 -1.33
C LEU A 53 -0.26 1.21 -2.41
N GLU A 54 0.91 1.76 -2.06
CA GLU A 54 1.85 2.37 -3.03
C GLU A 54 2.25 1.43 -4.16
N ASN A 55 2.22 0.10 -3.92
CA ASN A 55 2.72 -0.89 -4.87
C ASN A 55 1.61 -1.73 -5.51
N PHE A 56 0.34 -1.54 -5.10
CA PHE A 56 -0.80 -2.30 -5.65
C PHE A 56 -1.28 -1.81 -7.00
N GLU A 57 -1.06 -0.55 -7.31
CA GLU A 57 -1.30 0.00 -8.63
C GLU A 57 -0.09 0.78 -9.11
N GLY A 58 0.13 0.78 -10.42
CA GLY A 58 1.28 1.45 -10.98
C GLY A 58 1.35 1.32 -12.48
N VAL A 59 2.43 1.86 -13.05
CA VAL A 59 2.76 1.73 -14.46
C VAL A 59 3.88 0.71 -14.64
N LEU A 60 3.83 -0.06 -15.71
CA LEU A 60 4.93 -0.94 -16.06
C LEU A 60 6.13 -0.10 -16.52
N THR A 61 7.31 -0.43 -16.02
CA THR A 61 8.57 0.22 -16.39
C THR A 61 9.57 -0.82 -16.88
N ASP A 62 10.46 -0.43 -17.79
CA ASP A 62 11.58 -1.26 -18.26
C ASP A 62 12.71 -1.30 -17.21
N GLU A 63 13.77 -2.07 -17.48
CA GLU A 63 14.95 -2.17 -16.61
C GLU A 63 15.72 -0.85 -16.41
N ASN A 64 15.46 0.16 -17.25
CA ASN A 64 16.04 1.49 -17.16
C ASN A 64 15.10 2.49 -16.47
N GLY A 65 13.91 2.06 -16.03
CA GLY A 65 12.90 2.90 -15.39
C GLY A 65 12.03 3.71 -16.35
N ASN A 66 12.07 3.43 -17.66
CA ASN A 66 11.19 4.10 -18.62
C ASN A 66 9.80 3.46 -18.59
N THR A 67 8.75 4.29 -18.58
CA THR A 67 7.37 3.82 -18.66
C THR A 67 7.10 3.09 -19.96
N ILE A 68 6.54 1.88 -19.87
CA ILE A 68 6.08 1.10 -21.00
C ILE A 68 4.70 1.63 -21.41
N THR A 69 4.56 2.02 -22.67
CA THR A 69 3.32 2.55 -23.23
C THR A 69 2.73 1.64 -24.30
N ASP A 70 1.43 1.78 -24.55
CA ASP A 70 0.74 1.17 -25.69
C ASP A 70 1.12 1.86 -27.02
N GLU A 71 0.55 1.40 -28.14
CA GLU A 71 0.75 1.98 -29.48
C GLU A 71 0.27 3.43 -29.62
N ASN A 72 -0.55 3.91 -28.68
CA ASN A 72 -1.08 5.27 -28.61
C ASN A 72 -0.34 6.14 -27.59
N ASN A 73 0.78 5.66 -27.05
CA ASN A 73 1.61 6.33 -26.05
C ASN A 73 0.91 6.54 -24.68
N ASN A 74 -0.09 5.71 -24.35
CA ASN A 74 -0.67 5.66 -23.01
C ASN A 74 0.13 4.69 -22.12
N PRO A 75 0.40 5.03 -20.85
CA PRO A 75 1.04 4.12 -19.91
C PRO A 75 0.25 2.83 -19.73
N ILE A 76 0.93 1.70 -19.82
CA ILE A 76 0.32 0.42 -19.44
C ILE A 76 0.35 0.31 -17.92
N THR A 77 -0.84 0.28 -17.31
CA THR A 77 -1.00 0.18 -15.86
C THR A 77 -1.23 -1.26 -15.41
N TYR A 78 -0.87 -1.56 -14.17
CA TYR A 78 -1.27 -2.78 -13.47
C TYR A 78 -2.10 -2.42 -12.23
N TYR A 79 -2.97 -3.33 -11.84
CA TYR A 79 -3.76 -3.24 -10.61
C TYR A 79 -3.82 -4.63 -9.97
N GLN A 80 -3.32 -4.75 -8.74
CA GLN A 80 -3.25 -5.98 -7.97
C GLN A 80 -4.29 -6.01 -6.82
N GLY A 81 -5.30 -5.14 -6.86
CA GLY A 81 -6.28 -5.02 -5.78
C GLY A 81 -7.11 -6.28 -5.50
N ASP A 82 -7.20 -7.22 -6.45
CA ASP A 82 -7.88 -8.50 -6.24
C ASP A 82 -7.26 -9.32 -5.08
N TRP A 83 -5.97 -9.16 -4.81
CA TRP A 83 -5.30 -9.83 -3.67
C TRP A 83 -5.69 -9.22 -2.31
N VAL A 84 -6.28 -8.03 -2.30
CA VAL A 84 -6.78 -7.32 -1.13
C VAL A 84 -8.25 -7.64 -0.86
N GLU A 85 -8.92 -8.46 -1.68
CA GLU A 85 -10.25 -8.98 -1.37
C GLU A 85 -10.29 -9.70 0.00
N LEU A 86 -9.14 -10.22 0.46
CA LEU A 86 -8.96 -10.84 1.77
C LEU A 86 -9.03 -9.84 2.96
N MET A 87 -8.76 -8.55 2.75
CA MET A 87 -8.84 -7.53 3.81
C MET A 87 -9.83 -6.39 3.50
N ARG A 88 -10.42 -6.33 2.29
CA ARG A 88 -11.35 -5.27 1.83
C ARG A 88 -10.95 -3.87 2.33
N VAL A 89 -9.66 -3.57 2.23
CA VAL A 89 -9.13 -2.24 2.56
C VAL A 89 -9.05 -1.46 1.27
N PHE A 90 -9.73 -0.31 1.23
CA PHE A 90 -9.59 0.62 0.12
C PHE A 90 -9.16 1.98 0.64
N GLN A 91 -8.34 2.68 -0.16
CA GLN A 91 -8.01 4.05 0.10
C GLN A 91 -9.22 4.92 -0.24
N TRP A 92 -9.69 5.68 0.74
CA TRP A 92 -10.73 6.65 0.51
C TRP A 92 -10.08 7.93 -0.04
N ASN A 93 -10.22 8.14 -1.35
CA ASN A 93 -9.56 9.22 -2.10
C ASN A 93 -10.10 10.63 -1.85
N SER A 94 -10.95 10.85 -0.83
CA SER A 94 -11.23 12.22 -0.39
C SER A 94 -10.07 12.73 0.47
N SER A 95 -9.00 13.17 -0.17
CA SER A 95 -8.01 14.04 0.47
C SER A 95 -8.66 15.41 0.68
N TYR A 96 -8.90 15.79 1.92
CA TYR A 96 -9.31 17.16 2.26
C TYR A 96 -8.26 17.82 3.13
N ILE A 97 -8.03 19.10 2.86
CA ILE A 97 -7.16 19.94 3.68
C ILE A 97 -7.94 20.28 4.95
N LYS A 98 -7.43 19.83 6.10
CA LYS A 98 -8.01 20.16 7.40
C LYS A 98 -7.16 21.21 8.09
N GLU A 99 -7.76 22.32 8.49
CA GLU A 99 -7.11 23.29 9.36
C GLU A 99 -7.21 22.82 10.82
N ARG A 100 -6.08 22.76 11.52
CA ARG A 100 -6.03 22.53 12.97
C ARG A 100 -4.99 23.45 13.59
N LEU A 101 -5.43 24.32 14.51
CA LEU A 101 -4.58 25.28 15.21
C LEU A 101 -3.75 26.16 14.23
N GLY A 102 -4.37 26.65 13.16
CA GLY A 102 -3.73 27.51 12.15
C GLY A 102 -2.79 26.80 11.18
N ASN A 103 -2.71 25.47 11.21
CA ASN A 103 -1.90 24.68 10.27
C ASN A 103 -2.80 23.80 9.38
N TYR A 104 -2.40 23.62 8.12
CA TYR A 104 -3.09 22.79 7.14
C TYR A 104 -2.48 21.39 7.07
N TYR A 105 -3.32 20.36 7.19
CA TYR A 105 -2.91 18.96 7.13
C TYR A 105 -3.59 18.26 5.96
N LEU A 106 -2.80 17.55 5.15
CA LEU A 106 -3.30 16.57 4.20
C LEU A 106 -3.71 15.32 4.98
N THR A 107 -4.97 14.91 4.85
CA THR A 107 -5.48 13.70 5.52
C THR A 107 -5.63 12.57 4.50
N ASN A 108 -4.87 11.49 4.68
CA ASN A 108 -5.05 10.22 3.97
C ASN A 108 -5.94 9.31 4.80
N THR A 109 -7.01 8.77 4.22
CA THR A 109 -7.98 7.90 4.92
C THR A 109 -7.94 6.50 4.32
N LEU A 110 -7.76 5.49 5.19
CA LEU A 110 -7.91 4.08 4.85
C LEU A 110 -9.20 3.57 5.49
N VAL A 111 -10.05 2.91 4.71
CA VAL A 111 -11.27 2.27 5.20
C VAL A 111 -11.08 0.77 5.11
N ALA A 112 -11.25 0.08 6.24
CA ALA A 112 -11.28 -1.37 6.31
C ALA A 112 -12.72 -1.79 6.63
N GLU A 113 -13.35 -2.54 5.72
CA GLU A 113 -14.72 -3.01 5.90
C GLU A 113 -14.76 -4.46 6.39
N ASN A 114 -15.64 -4.76 7.34
CA ASN A 114 -15.96 -6.11 7.78
C ASN A 114 -17.48 -6.30 7.74
N PHE A 115 -17.94 -7.36 7.09
CA PHE A 115 -19.35 -7.74 7.05
C PHE A 115 -19.55 -9.03 7.85
N ALA A 116 -20.51 -9.01 8.78
CA ALA A 116 -21.07 -10.21 9.36
C ALA A 116 -22.39 -10.51 8.66
N VAL A 117 -22.57 -11.75 8.20
CA VAL A 117 -23.87 -12.24 7.74
C VAL A 117 -24.77 -12.37 8.96
N TYR A 118 -25.88 -11.62 8.99
CA TYR A 118 -26.94 -11.81 9.97
C TYR A 118 -28.05 -12.64 9.32
N GLU A 119 -28.38 -13.78 9.92
CA GLU A 119 -29.66 -14.43 9.65
C GLU A 119 -30.76 -13.64 10.38
N LEU A 120 -31.83 -13.30 9.67
CA LEU A 120 -33.02 -12.75 10.29
C LEU A 120 -33.77 -13.91 10.94
N GLU A 121 -33.90 -13.89 12.26
CA GLU A 121 -34.81 -14.79 13.02
C GLU A 121 -36.28 -14.58 12.64
#